data_AF-A0A537YGI8-F1
#
_entry.id   AF-A0A537YGI8-F1
#
_cell.length_a   1.000
_cell.length_b   1.000
_cell.length_c   1.000
_cell.angle_alpha   90.00
_cell.angle_beta   90.00
_cell.angle_gamma   90.00
#
_symmetry.space_group_name_H-M   'P 1'
#
loop_
_entity.id
_entity.type
_entity.pdbx_description
1 polymer ?
#
loop_
_entity_poly.entity_id
_entity_poly.type
_entity_poly.pdbx_seq_one_letter_code
_entity_poly.pdbx_strand_id
1 'polypeptide(L)'
;MVLISPAPGIAFTTGLAGDLSLSGGDPAGAEANRASVSDMLGIPREWATARQVHGRSVVCAGTPGIQVPEADAVVVRQPVRPAAVLVADCVPIALSGPG
;
A
#
# COMPACT_ATOMS: atom_id res chain seq x y z
N MET A 1 10.53 -6.08 -8.24
CA MET A 1 11.73 -5.99 -7.37
C MET A 1 11.54 -4.80 -6.44
N VAL A 2 11.71 -5.00 -5.14
CA VAL A 2 11.45 -3.98 -4.09
C VAL A 2 12.72 -3.16 -3.86
N LEU A 3 12.55 -1.86 -3.65
CA LEU A 3 13.57 -0.90 -3.23
C LEU A 3 13.31 -0.54 -1.77
N ILE A 4 14.22 -0.94 -0.88
CA ILE A 4 14.12 -0.65 0.55
C ILE A 4 14.72 0.73 0.81
N SER A 5 13.96 1.61 1.46
CA SER A 5 14.43 2.93 1.86
C SER A 5 15.43 2.83 3.02
N PRO A 6 16.42 3.73 3.15
CA PRO A 6 17.20 3.85 4.38
C PRO A 6 16.34 4.24 5.59
N ALA A 7 15.16 4.82 5.37
CA ALA A 7 14.19 5.06 6.43
C ALA A 7 13.50 3.73 6.83
N PRO A 8 13.54 3.33 8.13
CA PRO A 8 12.93 2.09 8.58
C PRO A 8 11.44 1.99 8.21
N GLY A 9 11.03 0.81 7.75
CA GLY A 9 9.62 0.51 7.46
C GLY A 9 9.07 1.13 6.17
N ILE A 10 9.92 1.72 5.32
CA ILE A 10 9.52 2.28 4.03
C ILE A 10 10.13 1.46 2.88
N ALA A 11 9.29 1.07 1.93
CA ALA A 11 9.72 0.39 0.71
C ALA A 11 8.90 0.85 -0.49
N PHE A 12 9.50 0.78 -1.68
CA PHE A 12 8.88 1.08 -2.96
C PHE A 12 9.03 -0.12 -3.90
N THR A 13 8.05 -0.39 -4.74
CA THR A 13 8.16 -1.41 -5.80
C THR A 13 8.56 -0.77 -7.12
N THR A 14 9.20 -1.54 -8.00
CA THR A 14 9.34 -1.20 -9.43
C THR A 14 8.32 -1.97 -10.26
N GLY A 15 8.19 -1.66 -11.55
CA GLY A 15 7.33 -2.41 -12.48
C GLY A 15 7.62 -3.93 -12.55
N LEU A 16 8.81 -4.36 -12.10
CA LEU A 16 9.14 -5.78 -11.94
C LEU A 16 8.32 -6.49 -10.83
N ALA A 17 7.54 -5.78 -10.04
CA ALA A 17 6.60 -6.37 -9.08
C ALA A 17 5.27 -6.81 -9.73
N GLY A 18 5.05 -6.49 -11.00
CA GLY A 18 3.80 -6.77 -11.70
C GLY A 18 2.66 -5.86 -11.25
N ASP A 19 1.45 -6.19 -11.69
CA ASP A 19 0.23 -5.50 -11.24
C ASP A 19 -0.05 -5.83 -9.78
N LEU A 20 -0.33 -4.81 -8.97
CA LEU A 20 -0.65 -4.92 -7.55
C LEU A 20 -2.06 -4.39 -7.24
N SER A 21 -2.82 -3.98 -8.26
CA SER A 21 -4.19 -3.47 -8.11
C SER A 21 -5.19 -4.61 -8.05
N LEU A 22 -6.11 -4.55 -7.08
CA LEU A 22 -7.24 -5.50 -7.00
C LEU A 22 -8.48 -4.99 -7.75
N SER A 23 -8.48 -3.72 -8.19
CA SER A 23 -9.63 -3.08 -8.82
C SER A 23 -9.55 -3.02 -10.34
N GLY A 24 -8.49 -3.58 -10.95
CA GLY A 24 -8.32 -3.66 -12.40
C GLY A 24 -7.56 -4.93 -12.79
N GLY A 25 -7.61 -5.28 -14.08
CA GLY A 25 -6.81 -6.39 -14.62
C GLY A 25 -7.23 -7.78 -14.10
N ASP A 26 -6.23 -8.55 -13.66
CA ASP A 26 -6.35 -9.91 -13.10
C ASP A 26 -6.16 -9.88 -11.58
N PRO A 27 -7.25 -9.93 -10.79
CA PRO A 27 -7.17 -9.89 -9.33
C PRO A 27 -6.36 -11.04 -8.73
N ALA A 28 -6.38 -12.24 -9.32
CA ALA A 28 -5.64 -13.38 -8.81
C ALA A 28 -4.12 -13.19 -9.01
N GLY A 29 -3.73 -12.67 -10.18
CA GLY A 29 -2.36 -12.26 -10.45
C GLY A 29 -1.89 -11.15 -9.49
N ALA A 30 -2.73 -10.16 -9.24
CA ALA A 30 -2.43 -9.09 -8.30
C ALA A 30 -2.28 -9.59 -6.85
N GLU A 31 -3.13 -10.51 -6.40
CA GLU A 31 -2.97 -11.16 -5.09
C GLU A 31 -1.67 -11.95 -4.98
N ALA A 32 -1.29 -12.69 -6.02
CA ALA A 32 -0.01 -13.42 -6.06
C ALA A 32 1.20 -12.46 -6.03
N ASN A 33 1.14 -11.35 -6.76
CA ASN A 33 2.18 -10.33 -6.74
C ASN A 33 2.29 -9.65 -5.37
N ARG A 34 1.17 -9.31 -4.74
CA ARG A 34 1.13 -8.76 -3.37
C ARG A 34 1.71 -9.74 -2.34
N ALA A 35 1.41 -11.04 -2.49
CA ALA A 35 1.99 -12.09 -1.66
C ALA A 35 3.52 -12.12 -1.80
N SER A 36 4.04 -12.12 -3.03
CA SER A 36 5.48 -12.09 -3.30
C SER A 36 6.16 -10.86 -2.70
N VAL A 37 5.55 -9.67 -2.82
CA VAL A 37 6.06 -8.44 -2.19
C VAL A 37 6.08 -8.55 -0.67
N SER A 38 5.03 -9.10 -0.07
CA SER A 38 4.94 -9.28 1.38
C SER A 38 6.00 -10.27 1.89
N ASP A 39 6.20 -11.37 1.18
CA ASP A 39 7.19 -12.39 1.52
C ASP A 39 8.62 -11.85 1.41
N MET A 40 8.94 -11.06 0.37
CA MET A 40 10.25 -10.38 0.24
C MET A 40 10.54 -9.39 1.37
N LEU A 41 9.51 -8.72 1.87
CA LEU A 41 9.63 -7.69 2.91
C LEU A 41 9.48 -8.26 4.34
N GLY A 42 9.01 -9.50 4.49
CA GLY A 42 8.70 -10.10 5.78
C GLY A 42 7.55 -9.39 6.52
N ILE A 43 6.53 -8.92 5.77
CA ILE A 43 5.39 -8.17 6.31
C ILE A 43 4.05 -8.92 6.14
N PRO A 44 2.99 -8.57 6.89
CA PRO A 44 1.65 -9.12 6.68
C PRO A 44 1.09 -8.84 5.27
N ARG A 45 0.24 -9.74 4.79
CA ARG A 45 -0.41 -9.63 3.46
C ARG A 45 -1.63 -8.70 3.47
N GLU A 46 -2.15 -8.41 4.66
CA GLU A 46 -3.33 -7.57 4.89
C GLU A 46 -2.96 -6.09 4.78
N TRP A 47 -2.73 -5.62 3.56
CA TRP A 47 -2.37 -4.22 3.32
C TRP A 47 -3.56 -3.29 3.59
N ALA A 48 -3.30 -2.17 4.25
CA ALA A 48 -4.26 -1.09 4.37
C ALA A 48 -4.19 -0.23 3.09
N THR A 49 -5.24 -0.30 2.28
CA THR A 49 -5.37 0.43 1.01
C THR A 49 -6.62 1.31 1.01
N ALA A 50 -6.67 2.27 0.08
CA ALA A 50 -7.84 3.10 -0.20
C ALA A 50 -8.24 2.98 -1.67
N ARG A 51 -9.47 3.37 -1.99
CA ARG A 51 -9.91 3.55 -3.37
C ARG A 51 -9.44 4.93 -3.82
N GLN A 52 -8.33 4.96 -4.56
CA GLN A 52 -7.71 6.21 -5.02
C GLN A 52 -8.58 6.89 -6.08
N VAL A 53 -8.76 8.19 -5.95
CA VAL A 53 -9.65 9.02 -6.79
C VAL A 53 -9.00 10.31 -7.26
N HIS A 54 -7.67 10.44 -7.12
CA HIS A 54 -6.89 11.66 -7.42
C HIS A 54 -7.37 12.89 -6.63
N GLY A 55 -7.89 12.66 -5.43
CA GLY A 55 -8.28 13.68 -4.47
C GLY A 55 -7.15 14.03 -3.48
N ARG A 56 -7.54 14.55 -2.32
CA ARG A 56 -6.63 14.96 -1.23
C ARG A 56 -7.00 14.36 0.13
N SER A 57 -7.96 13.45 0.16
CA SER A 57 -8.47 12.87 1.40
C SER A 57 -7.47 11.88 1.98
N VAL A 58 -7.35 11.89 3.30
CA VAL A 58 -6.46 11.00 4.08
C VAL A 58 -7.31 10.16 5.00
N VAL A 59 -7.01 8.87 5.08
CA VAL A 59 -7.75 7.92 5.94
C VAL A 59 -6.82 7.24 6.93
N CYS A 60 -7.31 6.98 8.14
CA CYS A 60 -6.61 6.12 9.09
C CYS A 60 -7.09 4.68 8.93
N ALA A 61 -6.17 3.75 8.73
CA ALA A 61 -6.46 2.32 8.70
C ALA A 61 -7.08 1.86 10.02
N GLY A 62 -8.05 0.94 9.96
CA GLY A 62 -8.77 0.45 11.14
C GLY A 62 -9.92 1.32 11.60
N THR A 63 -10.27 2.40 10.88
CA THR A 63 -11.49 3.17 11.15
C THR A 63 -12.72 2.28 10.93
N PRO A 64 -13.61 2.10 11.94
CA PRO A 64 -14.77 1.23 11.82
C PRO A 64 -15.72 1.64 10.68
N GLY A 65 -16.33 0.65 10.03
CA GLY A 65 -17.43 0.87 9.08
C GLY A 65 -17.04 1.07 7.61
N ILE A 66 -15.76 1.08 7.26
CA ILE A 66 -15.33 1.23 5.85
C ILE A 66 -14.26 0.19 5.49
N GLN A 67 -14.61 -0.72 4.56
CA GLN A 67 -13.71 -1.78 4.09
C GLN A 67 -12.58 -1.23 3.19
N VAL A 68 -12.92 -0.29 2.29
CA VAL A 68 -11.97 0.40 1.41
C VAL A 68 -12.45 1.86 1.21
N PRO A 69 -11.96 2.82 2.01
CA PRO A 69 -12.43 4.21 1.92
C PRO A 69 -11.91 4.91 0.65
N GLU A 70 -12.66 5.89 0.15
CA GLU A 70 -12.16 6.84 -0.86
C GLU A 70 -11.12 7.76 -0.22
N ALA A 71 -9.87 7.67 -0.70
CA ALA A 71 -8.77 8.52 -0.28
C ALA A 71 -7.54 8.28 -1.15
N ASP A 72 -6.60 9.21 -1.08
CA ASP A 72 -5.33 9.16 -1.83
C ASP A 72 -4.12 9.11 -0.88
N ALA A 73 -4.36 8.97 0.42
CA ALA A 73 -3.36 8.67 1.43
C ALA A 73 -3.93 7.79 2.55
N VAL A 74 -3.14 6.82 3.00
CA VAL A 74 -3.48 5.91 4.11
C VAL A 74 -2.47 6.10 5.24
N VAL A 75 -2.96 6.25 6.46
CA VAL A 75 -2.17 6.36 7.70
C VAL A 75 -2.42 5.13 8.55
N VAL A 76 -1.36 4.52 9.08
CA VAL A 76 -1.43 3.45 10.08
C VAL A 76 -0.77 3.94 11.36
N ARG A 77 -1.47 3.82 12.50
CA ARG A 77 -0.93 4.18 13.83
C ARG A 77 -0.37 2.99 14.59
N GLN A 78 -0.87 1.80 14.27
CA GLN A 78 -0.40 0.53 14.84
C GLN A 78 0.14 -0.31 13.69
N PRO A 79 1.32 -0.95 13.84
CA PRO A 79 2.00 -1.66 12.76
C PRO A 79 1.38 -3.03 12.44
N VAL A 80 0.06 -3.18 12.61
CA VAL A 80 -0.65 -4.44 12.35
C VAL A 80 -0.81 -4.67 10.84
N ARG A 81 -0.88 -3.59 10.06
CA ARG A 81 -1.06 -3.64 8.59
C ARG A 81 -0.14 -2.63 7.91
N PRO A 82 0.58 -3.02 6.85
CA PRO A 82 1.34 -2.07 6.05
C PRO A 82 0.38 -1.11 5.32
N ALA A 83 0.66 0.19 5.36
CA ALA A 83 -0.05 1.16 4.52
C ALA A 83 0.49 1.07 3.09
N ALA A 84 -0.40 1.01 2.11
CA ALA A 84 -0.03 0.93 0.70
C ALA A 84 -0.85 1.90 -0.16
N VAL A 85 -0.15 2.60 -1.04
CA VAL A 85 -0.72 3.38 -2.14
C VAL A 85 -0.18 2.81 -3.45
N LEU A 86 -1.04 2.70 -4.46
CA LEU A 86 -0.66 2.19 -5.77
C LEU A 86 -0.50 3.36 -6.73
N VAL A 87 0.59 3.35 -7.50
CA VAL A 87 0.86 4.41 -8.47
C VAL A 87 1.41 3.81 -9.76
N ALA A 88 1.02 4.43 -10.87
CA ALA A 88 1.67 4.35 -12.16
C ALA A 88 1.75 5.81 -12.63
N ASP A 89 2.96 6.38 -12.69
CA ASP A 89 3.27 7.79 -12.97
C ASP A 89 3.00 8.81 -11.84
N CYS A 90 1.99 8.61 -11.00
CA CYS A 90 1.81 9.46 -9.81
C CYS A 90 3.00 9.34 -8.84
N VAL A 91 3.35 10.44 -8.16
CA VAL A 91 4.49 10.47 -7.23
C VAL A 91 4.10 9.81 -5.90
N PRO A 92 4.71 8.68 -5.52
CA PRO A 92 4.47 8.07 -4.21
C PRO A 92 5.24 8.83 -3.13
N ILE A 93 4.58 9.12 -2.00
CA ILE A 93 5.19 9.76 -0.84
C ILE A 93 4.97 8.87 0.38
N ALA A 94 6.05 8.52 1.08
CA ALA A 94 6.00 7.79 2.33
C ALA A 94 6.51 8.69 3.46
N LEU A 95 5.75 8.76 4.55
CA LEU A 95 6.07 9.52 5.76
C LEU A 95 6.14 8.56 6.94
N SER A 96 7.16 8.71 7.77
CA SER A 96 7.28 8.01 9.05
C SER A 96 7.78 8.98 10.10
N GLY A 97 7.34 8.80 11.34
CA GLY A 97 7.74 9.63 12.46
C GLY A 97 7.20 9.09 13.77
N PRO A 98 7.75 9.53 14.91
CA PRO A 98 7.15 9.28 16.20
C PRO A 98 5.75 9.92 16.24
N GLY A 99 4.77 9.13 16.70
CA GLY A 99 3.40 9.59 16.93
C GLY A 99 3.23 10.32 18.25
#